data_AF-A0A5J6PBY4-F1
#
_entry.id   AF-A0A5J6PBY4-F1
#
_cell.length_a   1.000
_cell.length_b   1.000
_cell.length_c   1.000
_cell.angle_alpha   90.00
_cell.angle_beta   90.00
_cell.angle_gamma   90.00
#
_symmetry.space_group_name_H-M   'P 1'
#
loop_
_entity.id
_entity.type
_entity.pdbx_description
1 polymer ?
#
loop_
_entity_poly.entity_id
_entity_poly.type
_entity_poly.pdbx_seq_one_letter_code
_entity_poly.pdbx_strand_id
1 'polypeptide(L)'
;MSKKNSKKTRIVNPRAGSTVFAVLPAIGEPGSPHSVISGNIYLFEGDNWGPAGDFKGYGLTHILEKHGPELQKDGYATRDDIIRYVDEILQPGAQVYLEGDRPIVLQTPQGMVVLEQHYSFDEGIYYSVVTAYRRRNPRGKLIGKWQ
;
A
#
# COMPACT_ATOMS: atom_id res chain seq x y z
N MET A 1 -8.76 -12.01 27.95
CA MET A 1 -7.86 -11.11 27.17
C MET A 1 -8.69 -10.41 26.12
N SER A 2 -9.04 -9.14 26.33
CA SER A 2 -9.81 -8.36 25.35
C SER A 2 -8.98 -8.16 24.08
N LYS A 3 -9.50 -8.60 22.94
CA LYS A 3 -9.00 -8.23 21.62
C LYS A 3 -9.03 -6.70 21.55
N LYS A 4 -7.85 -6.07 21.50
CA LYS A 4 -7.72 -4.64 21.26
C LYS A 4 -8.20 -4.42 19.82
N ASN A 5 -9.46 -3.99 19.65
CA ASN A 5 -9.96 -3.50 18.37
C ASN A 5 -9.18 -2.21 18.07
N SER A 6 -8.00 -2.35 17.47
CA SER A 6 -7.31 -1.20 16.88
C SER A 6 -8.20 -0.72 15.74
N LYS A 7 -8.88 0.41 15.93
CA LYS A 7 -9.60 1.08 14.85
C LYS A 7 -8.60 1.32 13.73
N LYS A 8 -8.92 0.88 12.50
CA LYS A 8 -8.17 1.21 11.28
C LYS A 8 -8.25 2.73 11.04
N THR A 9 -7.38 3.51 11.69
CA THR A 9 -7.32 4.96 11.53
C THR A 9 -6.66 5.29 10.19
N ARG A 10 -7.38 6.00 9.32
CA ARG A 10 -6.83 6.48 8.04
C ARG A 10 -5.87 7.63 8.29
N ILE A 11 -4.74 7.61 7.61
CA ILE A 11 -3.77 8.69 7.61
C ILE A 11 -4.23 9.76 6.62
N VAL A 12 -4.06 11.03 6.98
CA VAL A 12 -4.24 12.14 6.05
C VAL A 12 -2.94 12.29 5.25
N ASN A 13 -3.05 12.30 3.93
CA ASN A 13 -1.96 12.70 3.07
C ASN A 13 -1.75 14.22 3.21
N PRO A 14 -0.62 14.68 3.76
CA PRO A 14 -0.40 16.10 4.05
C PRO A 14 -0.30 16.95 2.77
N ARG A 15 0.03 16.36 1.62
CA ARG A 15 0.07 17.05 0.33
C ARG A 15 -1.33 17.31 -0.23
N ALA A 16 -2.22 16.32 -0.10
CA ALA A 16 -3.56 16.38 -0.68
C ALA A 16 -4.63 16.91 0.30
N GLY A 17 -4.34 16.93 1.61
CA GLY A 17 -5.33 17.27 2.64
C GLY A 17 -6.48 16.28 2.74
N SER A 18 -6.31 15.06 2.22
CA SER A 18 -7.34 14.01 2.14
C SER A 18 -6.81 12.70 2.72
N THR A 19 -7.73 11.81 3.14
CA THR A 19 -7.38 10.43 3.52
C THR A 19 -7.25 9.49 2.33
N VAL A 20 -7.75 9.88 1.15
CA VAL A 20 -7.55 9.16 -0.11
C VAL A 20 -6.18 9.53 -0.64
N PHE A 21 -5.29 8.54 -0.77
CA PHE A 21 -3.96 8.74 -1.32
C PHE A 21 -3.98 8.76 -2.84
N ALA A 22 -4.78 7.87 -3.43
CA ALA A 22 -4.97 7.79 -4.86
C ALA A 22 -6.20 6.92 -5.19
N VAL A 23 -6.59 6.87 -6.46
CA VAL A 23 -7.65 5.99 -6.97
C VAL A 23 -7.03 5.01 -7.95
N LEU A 24 -6.97 3.73 -7.59
CA LEU A 24 -6.51 2.69 -8.51
C LEU A 24 -7.54 2.55 -9.63
N PRO A 25 -7.18 2.73 -10.91
CA PRO A 25 -8.11 2.47 -12.01
C PRO A 25 -8.36 0.98 -12.16
N ALA A 26 -9.45 0.63 -12.84
CA ALA A 26 -9.63 -0.75 -13.29
C ALA A 26 -8.53 -1.11 -14.30
N ILE A 27 -7.93 -2.29 -14.14
CA ILE A 27 -6.85 -2.78 -15.00
C ILE A 27 -7.16 -4.21 -15.42
N GLY A 28 -6.92 -4.52 -16.69
CA GLY A 28 -7.23 -5.84 -17.27
C GLY A 28 -8.68 -5.97 -17.70
N GLU A 29 -9.04 -7.15 -18.20
CA GLU A 29 -10.38 -7.43 -18.72
C GLU A 29 -11.39 -7.61 -17.58
N PRO A 30 -12.52 -6.88 -17.59
CA PRO A 30 -13.56 -7.02 -16.57
C PRO A 30 -14.00 -8.48 -16.39
N GLY A 31 -14.02 -8.96 -15.15
CA GLY A 31 -14.42 -10.34 -14.82
C GLY A 31 -13.31 -11.39 -14.95
N SER A 32 -12.13 -10.99 -15.44
CA SER A 32 -10.95 -11.86 -15.44
C SER A 32 -10.39 -12.03 -14.02
N PRO A 33 -9.91 -13.23 -13.62
CA PRO A 33 -9.18 -13.42 -12.36
C PRO A 33 -7.85 -12.65 -12.30
N HIS A 34 -7.43 -12.04 -13.41
CA HIS A 34 -6.25 -11.19 -13.50
C HIS A 34 -6.59 -9.71 -13.68
N SER A 35 -7.80 -9.31 -13.30
CA SER A 35 -8.24 -7.92 -13.34
C SER A 35 -8.24 -7.27 -11.97
N VAL A 36 -8.09 -5.95 -11.97
CA VAL A 36 -8.22 -5.07 -10.82
C VAL A 36 -9.45 -4.22 -11.04
N ILE A 37 -10.26 -4.06 -10.00
CA ILE A 37 -11.44 -3.19 -10.01
C ILE A 37 -11.01 -1.80 -9.53
N SER A 38 -11.66 -0.76 -10.02
CA SER A 38 -11.34 0.59 -9.54
C SER A 38 -11.69 0.76 -8.06
N GLY A 39 -10.84 1.47 -7.31
CA GLY A 39 -11.13 1.78 -5.91
C GLY A 39 -10.16 2.77 -5.27
N ASN A 40 -10.61 3.43 -4.20
CA ASN A 40 -9.78 4.33 -3.42
C ASN A 40 -8.67 3.57 -2.69
N ILE A 41 -7.49 4.18 -2.61
CA ILE A 41 -6.37 3.68 -1.82
C ILE A 41 -6.23 4.48 -0.53
N TYR A 42 -6.15 3.77 0.59
CA TYR A 42 -5.93 4.33 1.91
C TYR A 42 -4.63 3.81 2.53
N LEU A 43 -3.93 4.71 3.21
CA LEU A 43 -2.92 4.34 4.19
C LEU A 43 -3.55 4.38 5.59
N PHE A 44 -3.38 3.30 6.35
CA PHE A 44 -3.81 3.24 7.74
C PHE A 44 -2.61 3.37 8.68
N GLU A 45 -2.86 3.81 9.92
CA GLU A 45 -1.85 3.77 11.01
C GLU A 45 -1.18 2.41 11.07
N GLY A 46 -1.99 1.36 10.92
CA GLY A 46 -1.51 0.00 10.88
C GLY A 46 -1.05 -0.49 12.24
N ASP A 47 -0.37 -1.61 12.22
CA ASP A 47 0.26 -2.21 13.40
C ASP A 47 1.34 -3.18 12.92
N ASN A 48 2.22 -3.57 13.83
CA ASN A 48 3.26 -4.54 13.56
C ASN A 48 3.23 -5.62 14.66
N TRP A 49 2.98 -6.86 14.25
CA TRP A 49 2.81 -7.98 15.17
C TRP A 49 3.81 -9.09 14.87
N GLY A 50 4.51 -9.53 15.91
CA GLY A 50 5.34 -10.73 15.87
C GLY A 50 6.63 -10.60 16.69
N PRO A 51 7.31 -11.73 16.96
CA PRO A 51 8.60 -11.72 17.66
C PRO A 51 9.68 -11.06 16.80
N ALA A 52 10.77 -10.60 17.43
CA ALA A 52 11.89 -10.00 16.74
C ALA A 52 12.40 -10.91 15.61
N GLY A 53 12.28 -10.44 14.36
CA GLY A 53 12.70 -11.19 13.16
C GLY A 53 11.55 -11.72 12.30
N ASP A 54 10.31 -11.80 12.81
CA ASP A 54 9.12 -12.23 12.07
C ASP A 54 7.99 -11.19 12.24
N PHE A 55 8.08 -10.12 11.46
CA PHE A 55 7.15 -8.99 11.54
C PHE A 55 5.98 -9.19 10.56
N LYS A 56 4.84 -9.66 11.07
CA LYS A 56 3.54 -9.62 10.38
C LYS A 56 2.89 -8.28 10.69
N GLY A 57 2.72 -7.41 9.71
CA GLY A 57 2.13 -6.10 9.95
C GLY A 57 1.56 -5.49 8.68
N TYR A 58 0.95 -4.33 8.86
CA TYR A 58 0.41 -3.54 7.75
C TYR A 58 0.46 -2.04 8.07
N GLY A 59 0.33 -1.21 7.05
CA GLY A 59 0.17 0.23 7.19
C GLY A 59 1.45 0.95 7.63
N LEU A 60 1.28 2.19 8.09
CA LEU A 60 2.37 3.13 8.34
C LEU A 60 3.35 2.63 9.41
N THR A 61 2.84 2.10 10.52
CA THR A 61 3.65 1.56 11.62
C THR A 61 4.55 0.43 11.14
N HIS A 62 4.01 -0.51 10.36
CA HIS A 62 4.79 -1.60 9.80
C HIS A 62 5.90 -1.10 8.86
N ILE A 63 5.60 -0.12 8.01
CA ILE A 63 6.59 0.46 7.08
C ILE A 63 7.71 1.15 7.87
N LEU A 64 7.37 1.96 8.88
CA LEU A 64 8.35 2.65 9.72
C LEU A 64 9.29 1.68 10.42
N GLU A 65 8.75 0.65 11.07
CA GLU A 65 9.56 -0.27 11.86
C GLU A 65 10.41 -1.21 10.99
N LYS A 66 9.83 -1.73 9.90
CA LYS A 66 10.49 -2.75 9.07
C LYS A 66 11.35 -2.15 7.96
N HIS A 67 10.88 -1.07 7.34
CA HIS A 67 11.48 -0.48 6.15
C HIS A 67 12.07 0.92 6.42
N GLY A 68 11.76 1.56 7.55
CA GLY A 68 12.37 2.84 7.95
C GLY A 68 13.91 2.84 7.90
N PRO A 69 14.63 1.82 8.41
CA PRO A 69 16.09 1.80 8.36
C PRO A 69 16.69 1.78 6.95
N GLU A 70 15.99 1.20 5.96
CA GLU A 70 16.45 1.24 4.56
C GLU A 70 16.02 2.53 3.85
N LEU A 71 14.82 3.04 4.13
CA LEU A 71 14.27 4.25 3.52
C LEU A 71 14.93 5.53 4.05
N GLN A 72 15.41 5.52 5.30
CA GLN A 72 16.20 6.61 5.88
C GLN A 72 17.47 6.88 5.07
N LYS A 73 18.08 5.83 4.48
CA LYS A 73 19.27 5.97 3.63
C LYS A 73 18.99 6.75 2.34
N ASP A 74 17.72 6.83 1.94
CA ASP A 74 17.25 7.58 0.78
C ASP A 74 16.61 8.93 1.16
N GLY A 75 16.79 9.37 2.41
CA GLY A 75 16.27 10.64 2.89
C GLY A 75 14.85 10.60 3.45
N TYR A 76 14.27 9.40 3.67
CA TYR A 76 12.97 9.25 4.32
C TYR A 76 13.12 8.88 5.80
N ALA A 77 13.39 9.87 6.64
CA ALA A 77 13.77 9.63 8.04
C ALA A 77 12.61 9.77 9.03
N THR A 78 11.55 10.47 8.64
CA THR A 78 10.42 10.78 9.53
C THR A 78 9.15 10.04 9.14
N ARG A 79 8.18 10.04 10.04
CA ARG A 79 6.82 9.57 9.77
C ARG A 79 6.22 10.22 8.53
N ASP A 80 6.35 11.54 8.41
CA ASP A 80 5.81 12.31 7.29
C ASP A 80 6.55 12.00 5.99
N ASP A 81 7.86 11.71 6.07
CA ASP A 81 8.60 11.24 4.91
C ASP A 81 8.11 9.88 4.42
N ILE A 82 7.81 8.94 5.31
CA ILE A 82 7.26 7.64 4.90
C ILE A 82 5.87 7.80 4.26
N ILE A 83 5.03 8.69 4.80
CA ILE A 83 3.75 9.04 4.18
C ILE A 83 3.98 9.60 2.76
N ARG A 84 4.94 10.51 2.61
CA ARG A 84 5.34 11.07 1.32
C ARG A 84 5.90 10.00 0.37
N TYR A 85 6.68 9.05 0.86
CA TYR A 85 7.22 7.95 0.06
C TYR A 85 6.10 7.09 -0.55
N VAL A 86 5.08 6.77 0.24
CA VAL A 86 3.89 6.04 -0.24
C VAL A 86 3.17 6.87 -1.33
N ASP A 87 2.95 8.16 -1.08
CA ASP A 87 2.34 9.09 -2.05
C ASP A 87 3.12 9.21 -3.37
N GLU A 88 4.46 9.17 -3.30
CA GLU A 88 5.33 9.22 -4.48
C GLU A 88 5.28 7.93 -5.33
N ILE A 89 4.91 6.80 -4.74
CA ILE A 89 4.71 5.54 -5.47
C ILE A 89 3.29 5.44 -6.04
N LEU A 90 2.29 5.95 -5.32
CA LEU A 90 0.87 5.92 -5.70
C LEU A 90 0.53 7.00 -6.73
N GLN A 91 1.19 6.96 -7.88
CA GLN A 91 1.04 7.93 -8.96
C GLN A 91 0.81 7.23 -10.32
N PRO A 92 0.22 7.94 -11.29
CA PRO A 92 0.17 7.47 -12.66
C PRO A 92 1.54 7.04 -13.17
N GLY A 93 1.57 5.93 -13.89
CA GLY A 93 2.78 5.35 -14.45
C GLY A 93 3.35 4.16 -13.67
N ALA A 94 2.84 3.87 -12.48
CA ALA A 94 3.22 2.68 -11.73
C ALA A 94 2.86 1.39 -12.50
N GLN A 95 3.77 0.42 -12.51
CA GLN A 95 3.49 -0.93 -13.03
C GLN A 95 2.68 -1.71 -11.98
N VAL A 96 1.68 -2.46 -12.44
CA VAL A 96 0.74 -3.16 -11.57
C VAL A 96 0.91 -4.67 -11.71
N TYR A 97 1.22 -5.32 -10.60
CA TYR A 97 1.45 -6.75 -10.52
C TYR A 97 0.43 -7.42 -9.61
N LEU A 98 0.07 -8.68 -9.92
CA LEU A 98 -0.71 -9.54 -9.04
C LEU A 98 0.19 -10.65 -8.46
N GLU A 99 0.30 -10.69 -7.13
CA GLU A 99 1.02 -11.75 -6.40
C GLU A 99 0.07 -12.88 -5.98
N GLY A 100 -0.22 -13.80 -6.89
CA GLY A 100 -1.19 -14.86 -6.63
C GLY A 100 -2.59 -14.28 -6.43
N ASP A 101 -3.24 -14.61 -5.32
CA ASP A 101 -4.66 -14.32 -5.16
C ASP A 101 -4.99 -12.96 -4.51
N ARG A 102 -4.03 -12.22 -3.90
CA ARG A 102 -4.39 -11.18 -2.92
C ARG A 102 -3.60 -9.86 -2.85
N PRO A 103 -2.28 -9.75 -3.08
CA PRO A 103 -1.61 -8.45 -3.10
C PRO A 103 -1.51 -7.88 -4.51
N ILE A 104 -1.93 -6.62 -4.66
CA ILE A 104 -1.57 -5.81 -5.83
C ILE A 104 -0.27 -5.10 -5.50
N VAL A 105 0.75 -5.28 -6.32
CA VAL A 105 2.03 -4.56 -6.17
C VAL A 105 2.10 -3.46 -7.21
N LEU A 106 2.27 -2.23 -6.72
CA LEU A 106 2.54 -1.06 -7.54
C LEU A 106 4.02 -0.77 -7.48
N GLN A 107 4.65 -0.72 -8.64
CA GLN A 107 6.08 -0.47 -8.78
C GLN A 107 6.35 0.81 -9.55
N THR A 108 7.21 1.65 -8.99
CA THR A 108 7.83 2.79 -9.68
C THR A 108 9.35 2.71 -9.56
N PRO A 109 10.11 3.60 -10.23
CA PRO A 109 11.53 3.77 -9.94
C PRO A 109 11.80 4.16 -8.48
N GLN A 110 10.83 4.74 -7.75
CA GLN A 110 11.03 5.11 -6.35
C GLN A 110 11.02 3.88 -5.44
N GLY A 111 10.11 2.94 -5.69
CA GLY A 111 10.04 1.67 -4.98
C GLY A 111 8.75 0.91 -5.25
N MET A 112 8.32 0.12 -4.27
CA MET A 112 7.09 -0.69 -4.38
C MET A 112 6.14 -0.44 -3.22
N VAL A 113 4.84 -0.46 -3.53
CA VAL A 113 3.72 -0.47 -2.56
C VAL A 113 2.92 -1.74 -2.78
N VAL A 114 2.59 -2.43 -1.69
CA VAL A 114 1.71 -3.60 -1.69
C VAL A 114 0.35 -3.19 -1.15
N LEU A 115 -0.69 -3.49 -1.91
CA LEU A 115 -2.08 -3.22 -1.57
C LEU A 115 -2.84 -4.51 -1.30
N GLU A 116 -3.80 -4.44 -0.39
CA GLU A 116 -4.82 -5.47 -0.18
C GLU A 116 -6.19 -4.90 -0.55
N GLN A 117 -6.97 -5.68 -1.29
CA GLN A 117 -8.35 -5.32 -1.65
C GLN A 117 -9.31 -5.60 -0.49
N HIS A 118 -10.24 -4.69 -0.27
CA HIS A 118 -11.30 -4.79 0.72
C HIS A 118 -12.64 -4.39 0.10
N TYR A 119 -13.72 -4.72 0.82
CA TYR A 119 -15.08 -4.27 0.51
C TYR A 119 -15.71 -3.69 1.77
N SER A 120 -16.43 -2.57 1.63
CA SER A 120 -17.38 -2.08 2.63
C SER A 120 -18.70 -1.73 1.94
N PHE A 121 -19.80 -1.75 2.70
CA PHE A 121 -21.10 -1.34 2.17
C PHE A 121 -21.15 0.15 1.81
N ASP A 122 -20.39 0.99 2.52
CA ASP A 122 -20.42 2.45 2.35
C ASP A 122 -19.55 2.93 1.17
N GLU A 123 -18.44 2.24 0.88
CA GLU A 123 -17.45 2.69 -0.12
C GLU A 123 -17.28 1.72 -1.30
N GLY A 124 -17.89 0.54 -1.23
CA GLY A 124 -17.65 -0.53 -2.20
C GLY A 124 -16.22 -1.08 -2.08
N ILE A 125 -15.58 -1.32 -3.23
CA ILE A 125 -14.20 -1.81 -3.29
C ILE A 125 -13.21 -0.69 -2.96
N TYR A 126 -12.29 -0.99 -2.06
CA TYR A 126 -11.18 -0.11 -1.74
C TYR A 126 -9.90 -0.92 -1.48
N TYR A 127 -8.77 -0.21 -1.41
CA TYR A 127 -7.45 -0.79 -1.22
C TYR A 127 -6.78 -0.20 0.01
N SER A 128 -6.08 -1.05 0.77
CA SER A 128 -5.25 -0.62 1.88
C SER A 128 -3.79 -0.86 1.59
N VAL A 129 -2.94 0.12 1.87
CA VAL A 129 -1.48 -0.06 1.86
C VAL A 129 -1.09 -1.03 2.98
N VAL A 130 -0.56 -2.18 2.60
CA VAL A 130 -0.01 -3.18 3.52
C VAL A 130 1.43 -2.84 3.85
N THR A 131 2.26 -2.61 2.85
CA THR A 131 3.67 -2.24 3.05
C THR A 131 4.19 -1.43 1.86
N ALA A 132 5.31 -0.74 2.07
CA ALA A 132 6.04 0.00 1.06
C ALA A 132 7.54 -0.14 1.34
N TYR A 133 8.34 -0.39 0.31
CA TYR A 133 9.76 -0.68 0.48
C TYR A 133 10.58 -0.39 -0.78
N ARG A 134 11.91 -0.32 -0.64
CA ARG A 134 12.82 0.17 -1.70
C ARG A 134 12.97 -0.79 -2.87
N ARG A 135 12.85 -2.10 -2.62
CA ARG A 135 13.11 -3.11 -3.66
C ARG A 135 12.23 -2.84 -4.89
N ARG A 136 12.74 -3.21 -6.06
CA ARG A 136 12.11 -2.97 -7.37
C ARG A 136 11.92 -4.25 -8.18
N ASN A 137 12.04 -5.41 -7.53
CA ASN A 137 11.79 -6.69 -8.18
C ASN A 137 10.50 -7.26 -7.61
N PRO A 138 9.33 -6.91 -8.20
CA PRO A 138 8.05 -7.42 -7.75
C PRO A 138 8.00 -8.92 -7.98
N ARG A 139 7.30 -9.65 -7.09
CA ARG A 139 6.89 -11.01 -7.42
C ARG A 139 5.55 -10.91 -8.15
N GLY A 140 5.16 -12.00 -8.80
CA GLY A 140 3.86 -12.07 -9.46
C GLY A 140 3.85 -11.60 -10.91
N LYS A 141 2.64 -11.51 -11.47
CA LYS A 141 2.40 -11.29 -12.89
C LYS A 141 2.10 -9.82 -13.16
N LEU A 142 2.84 -9.19 -14.08
CA LEU A 142 2.52 -7.86 -14.60
C LEU A 142 1.17 -7.93 -15.35
N ILE A 143 0.20 -7.13 -14.93
CA ILE A 143 -1.13 -7.08 -15.53
C ILE A 143 -1.42 -5.76 -16.24
N GLY A 144 -0.60 -4.73 -16.00
CA GLY A 144 -0.75 -3.47 -16.69
C GLY A 144 0.05 -2.35 -16.05
N LYS A 145 -0.30 -1.14 -16.44
CA LYS A 145 0.29 0.11 -15.96
C LYS A 145 -0.85 1.00 -15.51
N TRP A 146 -0.70 1.62 -14.34
CA TRP A 146 -1.59 2.66 -13.88
C TRP A 146 -1.49 3.84 -14.85
N GLN A 147 -2.62 4.22 -15.47
CA GLN A 147 -2.73 5.39 -16.35
C GLN A 147 -3.40 6.57 -15.66
#